data_AF-A0A932ZVY6-F1
#
_entry.id   AF-A0A932ZVY6-F1
#
_cell.length_a   1.000
_cell.length_b   1.000
_cell.length_c   1.000
_cell.angle_alpha   90.00
_cell.angle_beta   90.00
_cell.angle_gamma   90.00
#
_symmetry.space_group_name_H-M   'P 1'
#
loop_
_entity.id
_entity.type
_entity.pdbx_description
1 polymer ?
#
loop_
_entity_poly.entity_id
_entity_poly.type
_entity_poly.pdbx_seq_one_letter_code
_entity_poly.pdbx_strand_id
1 'polypeptide(L)'
;MQRIKLAQAAPGMVTARPIEAPNGQVLCSKGTVLSEAIITRLQRMDIGYVTVEGHPVDDGKAPKTLDEELADLDRRFQRVMDNKLMAALKVVVHKHLRKRYARMGSEAPAAPQADGPPAGA
;
A
#
# COMPACT_ATOMS: atom_id res chain seq x y z
N MET A 1 -8.63 4.28 5.39
CA MET A 1 -9.09 5.01 4.19
C MET A 1 -7.86 5.52 3.46
N GLN A 2 -7.65 5.12 2.21
CA GLN A 2 -6.48 5.52 1.43
C GLN A 2 -6.93 6.09 0.08
N ARG A 3 -6.31 7.21 -0.34
CA ARG A 3 -6.52 7.79 -1.67
C ARG A 3 -5.43 7.27 -2.60
N ILE A 4 -5.82 6.60 -3.68
CA ILE A 4 -4.93 6.03 -4.68
C ILE A 4 -5.24 6.58 -6.06
N LYS A 5 -4.26 6.54 -6.97
CA LYS A 5 -4.52 6.80 -8.39
C LYS A 5 -5.35 5.66 -8.96
N LEU A 6 -6.25 5.94 -9.91
CA LEU A 6 -7.04 4.90 -10.56
C LEU A 6 -6.15 3.82 -11.23
N ALA A 7 -4.98 4.21 -11.74
CA ALA A 7 -3.99 3.28 -12.29
C ALA A 7 -3.42 2.26 -11.27
N GLN A 8 -3.58 2.51 -9.97
CA GLN A 8 -3.18 1.59 -8.89
C GLN A 8 -4.38 0.82 -8.32
N ALA A 9 -5.59 1.07 -8.82
CA ALA A 9 -6.77 0.35 -8.37
C ALA A 9 -6.80 -1.04 -9.01
N ALA A 10 -6.97 -2.07 -8.18
CA ALA A 10 -7.12 -3.45 -8.64
C ALA A 10 -8.56 -3.94 -8.40
N PRO A 11 -9.04 -4.92 -9.19
CA PRO A 11 -10.29 -5.60 -8.93
C PRO A 11 -10.32 -6.20 -7.52
N GLY A 12 -11.45 -6.09 -6.83
CA GLY A 12 -11.64 -6.57 -5.45
C GLY A 12 -11.47 -5.50 -4.36
N MET A 13 -10.96 -4.31 -4.69
CA MET A 13 -10.86 -3.20 -3.73
C MET A 13 -12.23 -2.59 -3.41
N VAL A 14 -12.50 -2.23 -2.16
CA VAL A 14 -13.78 -1.62 -1.76
C VAL A 14 -13.64 -0.10 -1.70
N THR A 15 -14.63 0.66 -2.17
CA THR A 15 -14.63 2.13 -2.11
C THR A 15 -15.00 2.66 -0.71
N ALA A 16 -14.19 3.56 -0.14
CA ALA A 16 -14.42 4.18 1.17
C ALA A 16 -15.30 5.43 1.13
N ARG A 17 -15.35 6.07 -0.04
CA ARG A 17 -16.13 7.27 -0.30
C ARG A 17 -16.87 7.09 -1.63
N PRO A 18 -18.02 7.76 -1.78
CA PRO A 18 -18.65 7.82 -3.08
C PRO A 18 -17.68 8.45 -4.09
N ILE A 19 -17.60 7.84 -5.27
CA ILE A 19 -16.85 8.37 -6.41
C ILE A 19 -17.81 9.21 -7.21
N GLU A 20 -17.53 10.50 -7.32
CA GLU A 20 -18.32 11.46 -8.08
C GLU A 20 -17.58 11.84 -9.37
N ALA A 21 -18.33 11.96 -10.45
CA ALA A 21 -17.84 12.50 -11.70
C ALA A 21 -17.69 14.03 -11.62
N PRO A 22 -16.94 14.66 -12.55
CA PRO A 22 -16.76 16.12 -12.58
C PRO A 22 -18.08 16.91 -12.68
N ASN A 23 -19.13 16.27 -13.21
CA ASN A 23 -20.48 16.82 -13.33
C ASN A 23 -21.35 16.64 -12.06
N GLY A 24 -20.78 16.14 -10.96
CA GLY A 24 -21.48 15.91 -9.69
C GLY A 24 -22.30 14.61 -9.65
N GLN A 25 -22.22 13.76 -10.68
CA GLN A 25 -22.93 12.48 -10.68
C GLN A 25 -22.17 11.42 -9.85
N VAL A 26 -22.86 10.79 -8.91
CA VAL A 26 -22.30 9.65 -8.15
C VAL A 26 -22.19 8.43 -9.07
N LEU A 27 -20.96 7.97 -9.31
CA LEU A 27 -20.66 6.80 -10.14
C LEU A 27 -20.63 5.50 -9.34
N CYS A 28 -20.06 5.57 -8.14
CA CYS A 28 -19.96 4.43 -7.23
C CYS A 28 -20.29 4.89 -5.83
N SER A 29 -21.22 4.20 -5.17
CA SER A 29 -21.54 4.45 -3.76
C SER A 29 -20.43 3.95 -2.86
N LYS A 30 -20.32 4.50 -1.65
CA LYS A 30 -19.46 3.93 -0.60
C LYS A 30 -19.78 2.44 -0.40
N GLY A 31 -18.76 1.61 -0.22
CA GLY A 31 -18.87 0.16 -0.02
C GLY A 31 -18.96 -0.65 -1.32
N THR A 32 -18.84 0.01 -2.49
CA THR A 32 -18.84 -0.69 -3.78
C THR A 32 -17.50 -1.39 -4.01
N VAL A 33 -17.54 -2.67 -4.38
CA VAL A 33 -16.37 -3.44 -4.83
C VAL A 33 -16.00 -2.98 -6.25
N LEU A 34 -14.75 -2.55 -6.43
CA LEU A 34 -14.18 -2.22 -7.71
C LEU A 34 -14.00 -3.51 -8.51
N SER A 35 -14.74 -3.66 -9.59
CA SER A 35 -14.52 -4.69 -10.61
C SER A 35 -13.71 -4.11 -11.76
N GLU A 36 -13.14 -4.98 -12.60
CA GLU A 36 -12.40 -4.57 -13.81
C GLU A 36 -13.27 -3.68 -14.74
N ALA A 37 -14.55 -4.01 -14.86
CA ALA A 37 -15.52 -3.20 -15.61
C ALA A 37 -15.72 -1.80 -15.01
N ILE A 38 -15.75 -1.69 -13.68
CA ILE A 38 -15.87 -0.39 -12.98
C ILE A 38 -14.59 0.43 -13.17
N ILE A 39 -13.42 -0.17 -13.01
CA ILE A 39 -12.13 0.50 -13.20
C ILE A 39 -12.01 1.04 -14.63
N THR A 40 -12.31 0.21 -15.64
CA THR A 40 -12.31 0.61 -17.05
C THR A 40 -13.27 1.77 -17.32
N ARG A 41 -14.46 1.73 -16.72
CA ARG A 41 -15.45 2.81 -16.85
C ARG A 41 -14.96 4.11 -16.22
N LEU A 42 -14.40 4.05 -15.01
CA LEU A 42 -13.82 5.21 -14.33
C LEU A 42 -12.67 5.83 -15.14
N GLN A 43 -11.88 4.99 -15.82
CA GLN A 43 -10.76 5.45 -16.65
C GLN A 43 -11.25 6.17 -17.91
N ARG A 44 -12.33 5.68 -18.53
CA ARG A 44 -12.99 6.37 -19.66
C ARG A 44 -13.63 7.70 -19.28
N MET A 45 -13.95 7.88 -17.99
CA MET A 45 -14.56 9.10 -17.45
C MET A 45 -13.52 10.08 -16.87
N ASP A 46 -12.23 9.84 -17.12
CA ASP A 46 -11.10 10.68 -16.67
C ASP A 46 -11.04 10.85 -15.13
N ILE A 47 -11.49 9.83 -14.38
CA ILE A 47 -11.40 9.81 -12.92
C ILE A 47 -9.97 9.48 -12.51
N GLY A 48 -9.19 10.48 -12.07
CA GLY A 48 -7.79 10.29 -11.72
C GLY A 48 -7.53 9.60 -10.37
N TYR A 49 -8.42 9.78 -9.39
CA TYR A 49 -8.20 9.34 -8.00
C TYR A 49 -9.43 8.68 -7.40
N VAL A 50 -9.22 7.61 -6.63
CA VAL A 50 -10.28 6.90 -5.91
C VAL A 50 -9.88 6.69 -4.44
N THR A 51 -10.87 6.64 -3.55
CA THR A 51 -10.63 6.37 -2.12
C THR A 51 -11.15 4.99 -1.77
N VAL A 52 -10.28 4.11 -1.26
CA VAL A 52 -10.60 2.71 -0.96
C VAL A 52 -10.56 2.39 0.54
N GLU A 53 -11.42 1.47 0.97
CA GLU A 53 -11.40 0.80 2.28
C GLU A 53 -10.41 -0.36 2.16
N GLY A 54 -9.19 -0.13 2.61
CA GLY A 54 -8.13 -1.14 2.50
C GLY A 54 -6.83 -0.68 3.13
N HIS A 55 -6.06 -1.68 3.56
CA HIS A 55 -4.63 -1.59 3.90
C HIS A 55 -3.78 -1.31 2.65
N PRO A 56 -2.48 -0.98 2.78
CA PRO A 56 -1.68 -0.43 1.69
C PRO A 56 -1.78 -1.30 0.45
N VAL A 57 -2.11 -0.68 -0.68
CA VAL A 57 -1.95 -1.31 -2.00
C VAL A 57 -0.51 -1.78 -2.10
N ASP A 58 -0.30 -3.07 -2.35
CA ASP A 58 1.00 -3.61 -2.73
C ASP A 58 1.44 -2.87 -4.01
N ASP A 59 2.33 -1.89 -3.85
CA ASP A 59 2.88 -1.06 -4.92
C ASP A 59 3.76 -1.85 -5.92
N GLY A 60 3.60 -3.19 -6.01
CA GLY A 60 4.48 -4.07 -6.78
C GLY A 60 5.94 -4.06 -6.30
N LYS A 61 6.25 -3.30 -5.24
CA LYS A 61 7.49 -3.44 -4.49
C LYS A 61 7.35 -4.64 -3.60
N ALA A 62 8.36 -5.52 -3.65
CA ALA A 62 8.53 -6.60 -2.71
C ALA A 62 8.13 -6.10 -1.30
N PRO A 63 7.30 -6.85 -0.55
CA PRO A 63 6.92 -6.46 0.79
C PRO A 63 8.21 -6.17 1.55
N LYS A 64 8.40 -4.90 1.93
CA LYS A 64 9.63 -4.50 2.62
C LYS A 64 9.80 -5.43 3.80
N THR A 65 10.94 -6.10 3.82
CA THR A 65 11.26 -6.95 4.96
C THR A 65 11.32 -6.08 6.21
N LEU A 66 11.08 -6.68 7.37
CA LEU A 66 11.17 -5.97 8.65
C LEU A 66 12.53 -5.22 8.75
N ASP A 67 13.60 -5.83 8.26
CA ASP A 67 14.94 -5.26 8.29
C ASP A 67 15.07 -4.04 7.37
N GLU A 68 14.49 -4.06 6.17
CA GLU A 68 14.48 -2.90 5.27
C GLU A 68 13.68 -1.72 5.86
N GLU A 69 12.54 -1.99 6.48
CA GLU A 69 11.73 -0.94 7.08
C GLU A 69 12.39 -0.34 8.34
N LEU A 70 13.10 -1.17 9.11
CA LEU A 70 13.92 -0.72 10.24
C LEU A 70 15.12 0.12 9.76
N ALA A 71 15.81 -0.28 8.70
CA ALA A 71 16.91 0.49 8.13
C ALA A 71 16.43 1.87 7.60
N ASP A 72 15.27 1.91 6.95
CA ASP A 72 14.65 3.18 6.51
C ASP A 72 14.19 4.05 7.68
N LEU A 73 13.71 3.43 8.77
CA LEU A 73 13.41 4.14 10.02
C LEU A 73 14.69 4.75 10.60
N ASP A 74 15.76 3.96 10.71
CA ASP A 74 17.04 4.42 11.24
C ASP A 74 17.57 5.60 10.44
N ARG A 75 17.57 5.51 9.10
CA ARG A 75 17.99 6.59 8.20
C ARG A 75 17.17 7.88 8.40
N ARG A 76 15.86 7.78 8.60
CA ARG A 76 14.99 8.95 8.86
C ARG A 76 15.29 9.61 10.20
N PHE A 77 15.57 8.79 11.21
CA PHE A 77 15.83 9.28 12.56
C PHE A 77 17.28 9.74 12.79
N GLN A 78 18.23 9.39 11.92
CA GLN A 78 19.66 9.78 12.02
C GLN A 78 19.87 11.27 12.32
N ARG A 79 19.10 12.16 11.68
CA ARG A 79 19.27 13.62 11.79
C ARG A 79 18.65 14.24 13.05
N VAL A 80 17.91 13.46 13.83
CA VAL A 80 17.15 13.96 14.99
C VAL A 80 17.51 13.23 16.29
N MET A 81 18.59 12.45 16.31
CA MET A 81 19.01 11.67 17.48
C MET A 81 19.52 12.50 18.65
N ASP A 82 19.95 13.74 18.41
CA ASP A 82 20.37 14.66 19.48
C ASP A 82 19.20 15.09 20.39
N ASN A 83 17.97 14.93 19.92
CA ASN A 83 16.78 15.19 20.72
C ASN A 83 16.34 13.91 21.45
N LYS A 84 16.41 13.92 22.78
CA LYS A 84 16.02 12.80 23.66
C LYS A 84 14.58 12.28 23.40
N LEU A 85 13.64 13.17 23.07
CA LEU A 85 12.27 12.77 22.73
C LEU A 85 12.21 12.00 21.40
N MET A 86 13.00 12.43 20.41
CA MET A 86 13.06 11.77 19.10
C MET A 86 13.77 10.42 19.19
N ALA A 87 14.79 10.30 20.04
CA ALA A 87 15.42 9.02 20.36
C ALA A 87 14.44 8.05 21.04
N ALA A 88 13.64 8.53 22.02
CA ALA A 88 12.61 7.72 22.64
C ALA A 88 11.52 7.29 21.65
N LEU A 89 11.10 8.21 20.76
CA LEU A 89 10.10 7.94 19.72
C LEU A 89 10.58 6.84 18.75
N LYS A 90 11.86 6.88 18.35
CA LYS A 90 12.47 5.84 17.52
C LYS A 90 12.30 4.45 18.13
N VAL A 91 12.57 4.30 19.44
CA VAL A 91 12.43 3.02 20.15
C VAL A 91 10.98 2.52 20.14
N VAL A 92 10.02 3.43 20.37
CA VAL A 92 8.59 3.08 20.35
C VAL A 92 8.15 2.63 18.96
N VAL A 93 8.56 3.35 17.91
CA VAL A 93 8.24 3.00 16.52
C VAL A 93 8.89 1.68 16.13
N HIS A 94 10.14 1.44 16.54
CA HIS A 94 10.84 0.17 16.32
C HIS A 94 10.10 -1.02 16.99
N LYS A 95 9.61 -0.84 18.22
CA LYS A 95 8.83 -1.86 18.92
C LYS A 95 7.47 -2.10 18.24
N HIS A 96 6.84 -1.03 17.76
CA HIS A 96 5.57 -1.09 17.05
C HIS A 96 5.71 -1.85 15.72
N LEU A 97 6.75 -1.56 14.93
CA LEU A 97 7.05 -2.27 13.68
C LEU A 97 7.27 -3.77 13.92
N ARG A 98 8.12 -4.14 14.88
CA ARG A 98 8.31 -5.55 15.25
C ARG A 98 7.00 -6.24 15.63
N LYS A 99 6.15 -5.59 16.44
CA LYS A 99 4.85 -6.13 16.87
C LYS A 99 3.87 -6.25 15.69
N ARG A 100 3.89 -5.29 14.77
CA ARG A 100 3.07 -5.30 13.54
C ARG A 100 3.48 -6.46 12.65
N TYR A 101 4.78 -6.62 12.38
CA TYR A 101 5.30 -7.73 11.58
C TYR A 101 5.13 -9.09 12.24
N ALA A 102 5.25 -9.19 13.57
CA ALA A 102 4.92 -10.43 14.30
C ALA A 102 3.44 -10.81 14.17
N ARG A 103 2.53 -9.82 14.04
CA ARG A 103 1.11 -10.04 13.77
C ARG A 103 0.82 -10.33 12.28
N MET A 104 1.68 -9.86 11.38
CA MET A 104 1.59 -10.04 9.93
C MET A 104 2.28 -11.32 9.44
N GLY A 105 3.22 -11.86 10.21
CA GLY A 105 4.01 -13.07 9.90
C GLY A 105 3.23 -14.37 9.88
N SER A 106 1.90 -14.33 10.01
CA SER A 106 1.01 -15.46 9.68
C SER A 106 0.63 -15.53 8.20
N GLU A 107 1.00 -14.53 7.39
CA GLU A 107 0.98 -14.60 5.91
C GLU A 107 2.32 -14.06 5.38
N ALA A 108 3.36 -14.89 5.48
CA ALA A 108 4.55 -14.70 4.66
C ALA A 108 4.24 -15.22 3.25
N PRO A 109 4.19 -14.38 2.20
CA PRO A 109 4.30 -14.92 0.86
C PRO A 109 5.72 -15.46 0.73
N ALA A 110 5.77 -16.78 0.50
CA ALA A 110 6.96 -17.52 0.18
C ALA A 110 7.75 -16.82 -0.94
N ALA A 111 9.07 -16.87 -0.79
CA ALA A 111 10.04 -16.42 -1.78
C ALA A 111 9.62 -16.83 -3.21
N PRO A 112 9.76 -15.96 -4.22
CA PRO A 112 9.80 -16.45 -5.58
C PRO A 112 11.14 -17.17 -5.76
N GLN A 113 11.01 -18.47 -6.01
CA GLN A 113 12.05 -19.37 -6.49
C GLN A 113 12.85 -18.70 -7.61
N ALA A 114 14.17 -18.82 -7.50
CA ALA A 114 15.06 -18.70 -8.63
C ALA A 114 14.77 -19.90 -9.56
N ASP A 115 14.03 -19.65 -10.64
CA ASP A 115 14.00 -20.54 -11.80
C ASP A 115 14.68 -19.82 -12.97
N GLY A 116 15.83 -20.35 -13.39
CA GLY A 116 16.38 -20.10 -14.73
C GLY A 116 15.48 -20.75 -15.80
N PRO A 117 15.74 -20.61 -17.12
CA PRO A 117 17.06 -20.50 -17.77
C PRO A 117 17.09 -19.45 -18.90
N PRO A 118 18.17 -19.39 -19.72
CA PRO A 118 17.98 -19.95 -21.06
C PRO A 118 19.17 -20.78 -21.57
N ALA A 119 18.83 -21.88 -22.24
CA ALA A 119 19.72 -22.63 -23.12
C ALA A 119 20.14 -21.76 -24.33
N GLY A 120 21.37 -21.96 -24.81
CA GLY A 120 21.76 -21.57 -26.18
C GLY A 120 23.22 -21.15 -26.35
N ALA A 121 24.13 -22.12 -26.45
CA ALA A 121 25.25 -22.21 -27.40
C ALA A 121 26.00 -23.53 -27.19
#